data_AF-A0A0C2FEL8-F1
#
_entry.id   AF-A0A0C2FEL8-F1
#
_cell.length_a   1.000
_cell.length_b   1.000
_cell.length_c   1.000
_cell.angle_alpha   90.00
_cell.angle_beta   90.00
_cell.angle_gamma   90.00
#
_symmetry.space_group_name_H-M   'P 1'
#
loop_
_entity.id
_entity.type
_entity.pdbx_description
1 polymer ?
#
loop_
_entity_poly.entity_id
_entity_poly.type
_entity_poly.pdbx_seq_one_letter_code
_entity_poly.pdbx_strand_id
1 'polypeptide(L)'
;MQARKIRYDVIGLTETMRHRQLNATFDTEEELFLGTCDSRGVGGVGILVSTNLVMNIDSFEQLTTRIGRLRLRRCGSKPVLTIFVAYAPTSSYDEEDIEAFYMDVKEFYREDHTFYKHLRNSAKSAEGSRGNKKRLSYETLELIRQRGAARAAGNYQLTSELAKRCRDAIKEDLKERRAAVLAEAAEAGKSNRSASRDFANRKTK
;
A
#
# COMPACT_ATOMS: atom_id res chain seq x y z
N MET A 1 -2.73 -15.80 -25.20
CA MET A 1 -2.64 -16.17 -23.77
C MET A 1 -4.03 -16.10 -23.18
N GLN A 2 -4.61 -17.22 -22.75
CA GLN A 2 -5.88 -17.23 -22.02
C GLN A 2 -5.56 -16.97 -20.55
N ALA A 3 -5.96 -15.81 -20.02
CA ALA A 3 -5.80 -15.51 -18.61
C ALA A 3 -6.70 -16.46 -17.80
N ARG A 4 -6.11 -17.17 -16.82
CA ARG A 4 -6.89 -18.00 -15.90
C ARG A 4 -7.84 -17.10 -15.10
N LYS A 5 -9.13 -17.41 -15.13
CA LYS A 5 -10.17 -16.65 -14.42
C LYS A 5 -9.93 -16.74 -12.91
N ILE A 6 -9.66 -15.60 -12.27
CA ILE A 6 -9.50 -15.51 -10.81
C ILE A 6 -10.90 -15.59 -10.19
N ARG A 7 -11.10 -16.47 -9.21
CA ARG A 7 -12.32 -16.49 -8.39
C ARG A 7 -12.19 -15.46 -7.28
N TYR A 8 -13.24 -14.70 -7.03
CA TYR A 8 -13.27 -13.67 -5.99
C TYR A 8 -14.69 -13.53 -5.43
N ASP A 9 -14.75 -13.04 -4.19
CA ASP A 9 -15.99 -12.55 -3.58
C ASP A 9 -16.00 -11.02 -3.49
N VAL A 10 -14.83 -10.44 -3.23
CA VAL A 10 -14.62 -8.99 -3.14
C VAL A 10 -13.26 -8.65 -3.72
N ILE A 11 -13.19 -7.64 -4.59
CA ILE A 11 -11.95 -7.07 -5.12
C ILE A 11 -11.87 -5.60 -4.71
N GLY A 12 -10.82 -5.24 -3.96
CA GLY A 12 -10.51 -3.84 -3.66
C GLY A 12 -9.76 -3.19 -4.84
N LEU A 13 -10.18 -2.00 -5.22
CA LEU A 13 -9.57 -1.18 -6.26
C LEU A 13 -8.95 0.07 -5.61
N THR A 14 -7.75 0.42 -6.05
CA THR A 14 -7.02 1.61 -5.61
C THR A 14 -6.55 2.38 -6.84
N GLU A 15 -6.34 3.68 -6.69
CA GLU A 15 -5.98 4.57 -7.79
C GLU A 15 -7.01 4.57 -8.93
N THR A 16 -8.30 4.67 -8.59
CA THR A 16 -9.39 4.70 -9.59
C THR A 16 -9.43 6.02 -10.38
N MET A 17 -8.80 7.08 -9.85
CA MET A 17 -8.62 8.39 -10.49
C MET A 17 -9.92 9.01 -11.04
N ARG A 18 -11.06 8.77 -10.39
CA ARG A 18 -12.35 9.35 -10.80
C ARG A 18 -12.64 10.62 -10.02
N HIS A 19 -13.08 11.68 -10.69
CA HIS A 19 -13.51 12.91 -10.00
C HIS A 19 -14.95 12.84 -9.46
N ARG A 20 -15.71 11.80 -9.80
CA ARG A 20 -17.08 11.60 -9.33
C ARG A 20 -17.28 10.16 -8.89
N GLN A 21 -18.06 10.01 -7.82
CA GLN A 21 -18.48 8.69 -7.36
C GLN A 21 -19.25 7.97 -8.48
N LEU A 22 -19.07 6.66 -8.58
CA LEU A 22 -19.78 5.82 -9.53
C LEU A 22 -20.22 4.55 -8.81
N ASN A 23 -21.52 4.27 -8.91
CA ASN A 23 -22.08 2.98 -8.57
C ASN A 23 -22.64 2.36 -9.86
N ALA A 24 -22.28 1.13 -10.14
CA ALA A 24 -22.73 0.42 -11.34
C ALA A 24 -22.96 -1.05 -11.02
N THR A 25 -23.97 -1.63 -11.66
CA THR A 25 -24.25 -3.06 -11.64
C THR A 25 -23.94 -3.62 -13.03
N PHE A 26 -23.11 -4.66 -13.09
CA PHE A 26 -22.82 -5.34 -14.34
C PHE A 26 -23.96 -6.30 -14.73
N ASP A 27 -24.00 -6.74 -15.99
CA ASP A 27 -24.94 -7.77 -16.46
C ASP A 27 -24.80 -9.09 -15.70
N THR A 28 -23.63 -9.31 -15.07
CA THR A 28 -23.35 -10.41 -14.16
C THR A 28 -23.97 -10.24 -12.78
N GLU A 29 -24.73 -9.17 -12.52
CA GLU A 29 -25.28 -8.74 -11.22
C GLU A 29 -24.21 -8.38 -10.17
N GLU A 30 -22.94 -8.24 -10.57
CA GLU A 30 -21.87 -7.79 -9.69
C GLU A 30 -21.98 -6.28 -9.46
N GLU A 31 -21.77 -5.83 -8.22
CA GLU A 31 -21.82 -4.41 -7.88
C GLU A 31 -20.43 -3.80 -7.78
N LEU A 32 -20.28 -2.65 -8.45
CA LEU A 32 -19.08 -1.84 -8.46
C LEU A 32 -19.36 -0.50 -7.79
N PHE A 33 -18.53 -0.17 -6.81
CA PHE A 33 -18.48 1.15 -6.18
C PHE A 33 -17.12 1.78 -6.43
N LEU A 34 -17.09 3.00 -6.94
CA LEU A 34 -15.88 3.78 -7.12
C LEU A 34 -16.03 5.12 -6.40
N GLY A 35 -15.12 5.35 -5.47
CA GLY A 35 -14.87 6.63 -4.83
C GLY A 35 -14.06 7.59 -5.71
N THR A 36 -13.96 8.81 -5.20
CA THR A 36 -13.33 9.95 -5.86
C THR A 36 -11.83 10.10 -5.55
N CYS A 37 -11.08 10.64 -6.50
CA CYS A 37 -9.73 11.13 -6.27
C CYS A 37 -9.74 12.58 -5.74
N ASP A 38 -8.59 13.04 -5.25
CA ASP A 38 -8.41 14.43 -4.86
C ASP A 38 -8.41 15.39 -6.08
N SER A 39 -8.29 16.69 -5.82
CA SER A 39 -8.25 17.71 -6.88
C SER A 39 -7.10 17.54 -7.88
N ARG A 40 -6.04 16.82 -7.50
CA ARG A 40 -4.88 16.52 -8.35
C ARG A 40 -5.07 15.23 -9.15
N GLY A 41 -6.23 14.57 -9.02
CA GLY A 41 -6.48 13.28 -9.65
C GLY A 41 -5.88 12.10 -8.89
N VAL A 42 -5.35 12.30 -7.68
CA VAL A 42 -4.63 11.27 -6.91
C VAL A 42 -5.58 10.51 -5.99
N GLY A 43 -5.39 9.20 -5.93
CA GLY A 43 -6.20 8.31 -5.10
C GLY A 43 -7.45 7.83 -5.84
N GLY A 44 -8.55 7.78 -5.11
CA GLY A 44 -9.73 7.03 -5.53
C GLY A 44 -9.59 5.57 -5.10
N VAL A 45 -10.61 5.11 -4.38
CA VAL A 45 -10.75 3.73 -3.91
C VAL A 45 -12.04 3.17 -4.44
N GLY A 46 -12.09 1.89 -4.70
CA GLY A 46 -13.31 1.24 -5.14
C GLY A 46 -13.37 -0.19 -4.68
N ILE A 47 -14.53 -0.80 -4.89
CA ILE A 47 -14.73 -2.19 -4.58
C ILE A 47 -15.66 -2.82 -5.60
N LEU A 48 -15.32 -4.02 -6.04
CA LEU A 48 -16.16 -4.88 -6.85
C LEU A 48 -16.58 -6.07 -5.99
N VAL A 49 -17.88 -6.30 -5.89
CA VAL A 49 -18.48 -7.36 -5.06
C VAL A 49 -19.16 -8.37 -5.97
N SER A 50 -18.86 -9.65 -5.75
CA SER A 50 -19.50 -10.74 -6.49
C SER A 50 -20.96 -10.87 -6.09
N THR A 51 -21.78 -11.39 -7.00
CA THR A 51 -23.21 -11.64 -6.79
C THR A 51 -23.55 -12.35 -5.50
N ASN A 52 -22.71 -13.32 -5.09
CA ASN A 52 -22.88 -14.10 -3.88
C ASN A 52 -22.94 -13.24 -2.61
N LEU A 53 -22.33 -12.05 -2.62
CA LEU A 53 -22.26 -11.14 -1.48
C LEU A 53 -23.03 -9.84 -1.67
N VAL A 54 -23.59 -9.56 -2.85
CA VAL A 54 -24.32 -8.31 -3.13
C VAL A 54 -25.49 -8.12 -2.17
N MET A 55 -26.29 -9.16 -1.92
CA MET A 55 -27.40 -9.10 -0.96
C MET A 55 -26.96 -8.88 0.50
N ASN A 56 -25.68 -9.07 0.78
CA ASN A 56 -25.08 -8.84 2.09
C ASN A 56 -24.43 -7.47 2.21
N ILE A 57 -24.44 -6.63 1.18
CA ILE A 57 -23.93 -5.26 1.27
C ILE A 57 -24.84 -4.45 2.19
N ASP A 58 -24.24 -3.87 3.21
CA ASP A 58 -24.91 -2.88 4.06
C ASP A 58 -24.60 -1.47 3.53
N SER A 59 -23.31 -1.17 3.33
CA SER A 59 -22.87 0.12 2.80
C SER A 59 -21.45 0.07 2.26
N PHE A 60 -21.15 0.93 1.28
CA PHE A 60 -19.79 1.30 0.92
C PHE A 60 -19.60 2.80 1.13
N GLU A 61 -18.59 3.15 1.92
CA GLU A 61 -18.27 4.53 2.28
C GLU A 61 -16.84 4.84 1.89
N GLN A 62 -16.65 5.98 1.24
CA GLN A 62 -15.33 6.54 1.04
C GLN A 62 -14.98 7.42 2.24
N LEU A 63 -14.07 6.94 3.10
CA LEU A 63 -13.65 7.66 4.30
C LEU A 63 -12.64 8.75 3.97
N THR A 64 -11.70 8.44 3.07
CA THR A 64 -10.74 9.40 2.51
C THR A 64 -10.52 9.13 1.03
N THR A 65 -9.74 9.96 0.35
CA THR A 65 -9.34 9.70 -1.06
C THR A 65 -8.55 8.40 -1.22
N ARG A 66 -8.01 7.85 -0.13
CA ARG A 66 -7.17 6.63 -0.13
C ARG A 66 -7.77 5.48 0.67
N ILE A 67 -8.89 5.68 1.36
CA ILE A 67 -9.48 4.66 2.26
C ILE A 67 -10.97 4.55 1.97
N GLY A 68 -11.41 3.34 1.65
CA GLY A 68 -12.81 2.97 1.50
C GLY A 68 -13.18 1.87 2.49
N ARG A 69 -14.44 1.86 2.92
CA ARG A 69 -15.01 0.93 3.88
C ARG A 69 -16.24 0.27 3.28
N LEU A 70 -16.21 -1.06 3.14
CA LEU A 70 -17.35 -1.89 2.82
C LEU A 70 -17.84 -2.58 4.09
N ARG A 71 -19.10 -2.36 4.46
CA ARG A 71 -19.79 -3.10 5.51
C ARG A 71 -20.69 -4.14 4.88
N LEU A 72 -20.60 -5.36 5.40
CA LEU A 72 -21.44 -6.47 5.01
C LEU A 72 -22.28 -6.94 6.20
N ARG A 73 -23.61 -6.95 6.03
CA ARG A 73 -24.54 -7.54 6.99
C ARG A 73 -24.41 -9.06 6.99
N ARG A 74 -24.36 -9.65 8.18
CA ARG A 74 -24.43 -11.11 8.37
C ARG A 74 -25.69 -11.49 9.12
N CYS A 75 -26.32 -12.59 8.72
CA CYS A 75 -27.50 -13.12 9.39
C CYS A 75 -27.13 -13.87 10.68
N GLY A 76 -28.00 -13.77 11.69
CA GLY A 76 -27.84 -14.45 12.99
C GLY A 76 -26.94 -13.68 13.96
N SER A 77 -26.28 -14.41 14.88
CA SER A 77 -25.39 -13.85 15.91
C SER A 77 -23.98 -13.47 15.40
N LYS A 78 -23.77 -13.45 14.09
CA LYS A 78 -22.44 -13.17 13.51
C LYS A 78 -22.21 -11.66 13.45
N PRO A 79 -21.04 -11.18 13.89
CA PRO A 79 -20.72 -9.76 13.82
C PRO A 79 -20.65 -9.29 12.35
N VAL A 80 -20.98 -8.02 12.15
CA VAL A 80 -20.86 -7.31 10.85
C VAL A 80 -19.42 -7.46 10.36
N LEU A 81 -19.27 -7.81 9.08
CA LEU A 81 -17.96 -7.90 8.45
C LEU A 81 -17.62 -6.55 7.82
N THR A 82 -16.56 -5.91 8.29
CA THR A 82 -16.06 -4.67 7.70
C THR A 82 -14.77 -4.94 6.93
N ILE A 83 -14.75 -4.55 5.66
CA ILE A 83 -13.60 -4.64 4.77
C ILE A 83 -13.14 -3.22 4.45
N PHE A 84 -11.87 -2.94 4.70
CA PHE A 84 -11.26 -1.67 4.30
C PHE A 84 -10.36 -1.89 3.08
N VAL A 85 -10.54 -1.03 2.08
CA VAL A 85 -9.67 -0.92 0.90
C VAL A 85 -8.84 0.34 1.10
N ALA A 86 -7.53 0.20 1.17
CA ALA A 86 -6.65 1.33 1.44
C ALA A 86 -5.45 1.36 0.48
N TYR A 87 -5.11 2.56 0.02
CA TYR A 87 -3.91 2.82 -0.76
C TYR A 87 -2.87 3.55 0.10
N ALA A 88 -1.89 2.81 0.60
CA ALA A 88 -0.84 3.37 1.42
C ALA A 88 0.03 4.36 0.61
N PRO A 89 0.29 5.57 1.14
CA PRO A 89 1.25 6.48 0.54
C PRO A 89 2.62 5.82 0.37
N THR A 90 3.28 6.11 -0.74
CA THR A 90 4.67 5.69 -1.00
C THR A 90 5.65 6.54 -0.21
N SER A 91 6.90 6.08 -0.07
CA SER A 91 7.96 6.84 0.62
C SER A 91 8.39 8.14 -0.08
N SER A 92 7.76 8.49 -1.20
CA SER A 92 7.97 9.76 -1.90
C SER A 92 7.05 10.87 -1.40
N TYR A 93 6.03 10.53 -0.61
CA TYR A 93 5.16 11.49 0.05
C TYR A 93 5.84 12.11 1.26
N ASP A 94 5.35 13.29 1.66
CA ASP A 94 5.81 13.97 2.86
C ASP A 94 5.45 13.15 4.09
N GLU A 95 6.29 13.21 5.13
CA GLU A 95 6.12 12.35 6.30
C GLU A 95 4.82 12.65 7.06
N GLU A 96 4.38 13.89 7.03
CA GLU A 96 3.12 14.35 7.61
C GLU A 96 1.94 13.68 6.91
N ASP A 97 1.94 13.59 5.58
CA ASP A 97 0.92 12.88 4.80
C ASP A 97 0.93 11.37 5.09
N ILE A 98 2.11 10.78 5.25
CA ILE A 98 2.26 9.36 5.59
C ILE A 98 1.72 9.09 6.99
N GLU A 99 2.09 9.92 7.97
CA GLU A 99 1.64 9.77 9.36
C GLU A 99 0.13 9.99 9.47
N ALA A 100 -0.41 11.03 8.82
CA ALA A 100 -1.84 11.31 8.78
C ALA A 100 -2.61 10.11 8.25
N PHE A 101 -2.16 9.49 7.15
CA PHE A 101 -2.80 8.28 6.62
C PHE A 101 -2.83 7.13 7.62
N TYR A 102 -1.72 6.86 8.32
CA TYR A 102 -1.68 5.77 9.30
C TYR A 102 -2.48 6.08 10.57
N MET A 103 -2.62 7.36 10.93
CA MET A 103 -3.51 7.82 12.00
C MET A 103 -4.98 7.63 11.63
N ASP A 104 -5.40 8.06 10.44
CA ASP A 104 -6.76 7.83 9.91
C ASP A 104 -7.11 6.34 9.94
N VAL A 105 -6.22 5.51 9.38
CA VAL A 105 -6.38 4.05 9.39
C VAL A 105 -6.55 3.52 10.82
N LYS A 106 -5.74 3.98 11.77
CA LYS A 106 -5.82 3.58 13.19
C LYS A 106 -7.11 4.04 13.88
N GLU A 107 -7.60 5.22 13.55
CA GLU A 107 -8.84 5.77 14.06
C GLU A 107 -10.04 4.96 13.56
N PHE A 108 -10.14 4.75 12.25
CA PHE A 108 -11.21 3.93 11.66
C PHE A 108 -11.19 2.48 12.15
N TYR A 109 -10.01 1.93 12.47
CA TYR A 109 -9.91 0.62 13.11
C TYR A 109 -10.51 0.56 14.51
N ARG A 110 -10.48 1.66 15.26
CA ARG A 110 -11.04 1.70 16.62
C ARG A 110 -12.56 1.80 16.60
N GLU A 111 -13.15 2.37 15.57
CA GLU A 111 -14.60 2.48 15.43
C GLU A 111 -15.28 1.12 15.23
N ASP A 112 -14.64 0.22 14.47
CA ASP A 112 -15.21 -1.07 14.07
C ASP A 112 -14.56 -2.23 14.84
N HIS A 113 -15.05 -2.51 16.06
CA HIS A 113 -14.54 -3.58 16.96
C HIS A 113 -14.80 -5.03 16.49
N THR A 114 -15.05 -5.28 15.20
CA THR A 114 -15.49 -6.59 14.69
C THR A 114 -14.68 -7.08 13.49
N PHE A 115 -14.14 -8.31 13.62
CA PHE A 115 -13.50 -9.17 12.61
C PHE A 115 -13.08 -8.50 11.29
N TYR A 116 -11.78 -8.23 11.15
CA TYR A 116 -11.23 -7.46 10.04
C TYR A 116 -10.40 -8.29 9.05
N LYS A 117 -10.50 -7.95 7.75
CA LYS A 117 -9.59 -8.44 6.70
C LYS A 117 -9.10 -7.28 5.84
N HIS A 118 -7.81 -6.95 5.93
CA HIS A 118 -7.15 -5.96 5.08
C HIS A 118 -6.95 -6.51 3.67
N LEU A 119 -7.58 -5.90 2.68
CA LEU A 119 -7.27 -6.15 1.27
C LEU A 119 -6.15 -5.20 0.83
N ARG A 120 -4.90 -5.63 1.06
CA ARG A 120 -3.70 -4.92 0.59
C ARG A 120 -3.59 -5.04 -0.93
N ASN A 121 -4.03 -4.03 -1.66
CA ASN A 121 -3.75 -3.90 -3.11
C ASN A 121 -2.78 -2.74 -3.37
N SER A 122 -1.50 -3.09 -3.31
CA SER A 122 -0.42 -2.50 -4.11
C SER A 122 0.69 -3.56 -4.22
N ALA A 123 1.15 -3.79 -5.45
CA ALA A 123 2.02 -4.86 -5.90
C ALA A 123 3.17 -5.31 -4.96
N LYS A 124 3.51 -6.60 -5.08
CA LYS A 124 4.72 -7.27 -4.58
C LYS A 124 5.94 -6.35 -4.45
N SER A 125 6.53 -6.30 -3.25
CA SER A 125 7.98 -6.47 -2.98
C SER A 125 8.43 -5.62 -1.79
N ALA A 126 8.71 -6.27 -0.64
CA ALA A 126 9.85 -5.94 0.25
C ALA A 126 9.87 -6.73 1.56
N GLU A 127 8.85 -7.52 1.92
CA GLU A 127 8.88 -8.24 3.21
C GLU A 127 9.70 -9.55 3.20
N GLY A 128 10.23 -9.94 2.04
CA GLY A 128 10.88 -11.25 1.84
C GLY A 128 12.38 -11.26 1.58
N SER A 129 13.12 -10.15 1.69
CA SER A 129 14.57 -10.16 1.44
C SER A 129 15.37 -10.03 2.74
N ARG A 130 15.51 -11.15 3.45
CA ARG A 130 16.60 -11.38 4.42
C ARG A 130 18.02 -11.28 3.77
N GLY A 131 18.11 -11.01 2.46
CA GLY A 131 19.34 -10.81 1.69
C GLY A 131 19.77 -9.35 1.44
N ASN A 132 19.21 -8.35 2.13
CA ASN A 132 19.52 -6.92 1.87
C ASN A 132 20.80 -6.40 2.55
N LYS A 133 21.72 -7.25 3.03
CA LYS A 133 22.93 -6.78 3.73
C LYS A 133 23.95 -6.05 2.84
N LYS A 134 23.83 -6.15 1.51
CA LYS A 134 24.62 -5.32 0.57
C LYS A 134 23.86 -4.09 0.07
N ARG A 135 22.63 -3.84 0.53
CA ARG A 135 21.72 -2.86 -0.10
C ARG A 135 21.73 -1.45 0.49
N LEU A 136 22.31 -1.21 1.65
CA LEU A 136 22.37 0.08 2.33
C LEU A 136 23.81 0.36 2.79
N SER A 137 24.16 1.62 2.99
CA SER A 137 25.44 2.02 3.57
C SER A 137 25.54 1.56 5.04
N TYR A 138 26.77 1.52 5.55
CA TYR A 138 27.01 1.12 6.95
C TYR A 138 26.30 2.07 7.93
N GLU A 139 26.35 3.37 7.65
CA GLU A 139 25.70 4.42 8.45
C GLU A 139 24.17 4.24 8.50
N THR A 140 23.53 3.95 7.36
CA THR A 140 22.10 3.67 7.31
C THR A 140 21.72 2.43 8.11
N LEU A 141 22.55 1.38 8.08
CA LEU A 141 22.33 0.16 8.87
C LEU A 141 22.44 0.44 10.38
N GLU A 142 23.35 1.32 10.77
CA GLU A 142 23.52 1.72 12.17
C GLU A 142 22.33 2.54 12.68
N LEU A 143 21.81 3.47 11.87
CA LEU A 143 20.57 4.20 12.18
C LEU A 143 19.38 3.24 12.38
N ILE A 144 19.25 2.23 11.52
CA ILE A 144 18.18 1.21 11.65
C ILE A 144 18.32 0.44 12.97
N ARG A 145 19.57 0.12 13.37
CA ARG A 145 19.85 -0.56 14.63
C ARG A 145 19.53 0.32 15.84
N GLN A 146 19.91 1.59 15.81
CA GLN A 146 19.61 2.57 16.86
C GLN A 146 18.09 2.75 17.02
N ARG A 147 17.35 2.85 15.91
CA ARG A 147 15.88 2.92 15.93
C ARG A 147 15.26 1.67 16.56
N GLY A 148 15.80 0.49 16.25
CA GLY A 148 15.36 -0.77 16.85
C GLY A 148 15.56 -0.79 18.37
N ALA A 149 16.69 -0.29 18.85
CA ALA A 149 16.98 -0.17 20.28
C ALA A 149 16.04 0.85 20.97
N ALA A 150 15.83 2.03 20.37
CA ALA A 150 14.91 3.05 20.90
C ALA A 150 13.47 2.51 21.01
N ARG A 151 13.03 1.72 20.03
CA ARG A 151 11.72 1.06 20.05
C ARG A 151 11.62 0.02 21.17
N ALA A 152 12.67 -0.79 21.36
CA ALA A 152 12.71 -1.78 22.43
C ALA A 152 12.71 -1.12 23.83
N ALA A 153 13.29 0.07 23.94
CA ALA A 153 13.29 0.89 25.15
C ALA A 153 11.98 1.66 25.39
N GLY A 154 10.99 1.59 24.48
CA GLY A 154 9.72 2.30 24.62
C GLY A 154 9.80 3.82 24.45
N ASN A 155 10.90 4.35 23.93
CA ASN A 155 11.08 5.79 23.74
C ASN A 155 10.50 6.23 22.38
N TYR A 156 9.21 6.61 22.38
CA TYR A 156 8.47 6.94 21.16
C TYR A 156 9.00 8.19 20.44
N GLN A 157 9.41 9.22 21.17
CA GLN A 157 9.90 10.47 20.58
C GLN A 157 11.21 10.25 19.83
N LEU A 158 12.16 9.55 20.46
CA LEU A 158 13.43 9.16 19.83
C LEU A 158 13.22 8.15 18.69
N THR A 159 12.25 7.24 18.81
CA THR A 159 11.92 6.29 17.74
C THR A 159 11.40 7.00 16.50
N SER A 160 10.57 8.03 16.66
CA SER A 160 10.04 8.83 15.55
C SER A 160 11.14 9.62 14.85
N GLU A 161 12.02 10.27 15.62
CA GLU A 161 13.15 11.01 15.07
C GLU A 161 14.13 10.10 14.32
N LEU A 162 14.48 8.94 14.89
CA LEU A 162 15.32 7.95 14.23
C LEU A 162 14.63 7.32 13.01
N ALA A 163 13.30 7.17 13.03
CA ALA A 163 12.55 6.71 11.86
C ALA A 163 12.66 7.70 10.69
N LYS A 164 12.59 9.01 10.97
CA LYS A 164 12.81 10.06 9.97
C LYS A 164 14.21 9.97 9.37
N ARG A 165 15.25 9.99 10.22
CA ARG A 165 16.65 9.87 9.77
C ARG A 165 16.92 8.59 8.97
N CYS A 166 16.34 7.46 9.38
CA CYS A 166 16.45 6.21 8.64
C CYS A 166 15.86 6.32 7.22
N ARG A 167 14.70 6.97 7.07
CA ARG A 167 14.04 7.12 5.76
C ARG A 167 14.88 7.98 4.82
N ASP A 168 15.40 9.10 5.31
CA ASP A 168 16.26 10.00 4.52
C ASP A 168 17.53 9.29 4.06
N ALA A 169 18.22 8.61 4.97
CA ALA A 169 19.44 7.87 4.65
C ALA A 169 19.20 6.74 3.64
N ILE A 170 18.09 5.99 3.76
CA ILE A 170 17.70 4.97 2.78
C ILE A 170 17.42 5.60 1.41
N LYS A 171 16.77 6.78 1.38
CA LYS A 171 16.43 7.48 0.13
C LYS A 171 17.69 7.89 -0.62
N GLU A 172 18.66 8.47 0.07
CA GLU A 172 19.94 8.87 -0.53
C GLU A 172 20.76 7.66 -0.98
N ASP A 173 20.90 6.61 -0.16
CA ASP A 173 21.56 5.37 -0.56
C ASP A 173 20.97 4.83 -1.88
N LEU A 174 19.64 4.77 -1.97
CA LEU A 174 18.95 4.27 -3.17
C LEU A 174 19.15 5.18 -4.38
N LYS A 175 19.24 6.49 -4.20
CA LYS A 175 19.48 7.47 -5.26
C LYS A 175 20.90 7.33 -5.83
N GLU A 176 21.91 7.27 -4.97
CA GLU A 176 23.31 7.04 -5.37
C GLU A 176 23.46 5.73 -6.13
N ARG A 177 22.81 4.67 -5.66
CA ARG A 177 22.88 3.36 -6.32
C ARG A 177 22.19 3.33 -7.66
N ARG A 178 21.06 4.03 -7.80
CA ARG A 178 20.41 4.18 -9.11
C ARG A 178 21.33 4.91 -10.08
N ALA A 179 21.99 5.98 -9.64
CA ALA A 179 22.97 6.70 -10.46
C ALA A 179 24.14 5.79 -10.87
N ALA A 180 24.71 5.02 -9.94
CA ALA A 180 25.80 4.08 -10.24
C ALA A 180 25.38 2.98 -11.23
N VAL A 181 24.20 2.38 -11.07
CA VAL A 181 23.70 1.34 -11.99
C VAL A 181 23.41 1.91 -13.38
N LEU A 182 22.96 3.15 -13.47
CA LEU A 182 22.78 3.82 -14.76
C LEU A 182 24.13 4.13 -15.43
N ALA A 183 25.14 4.53 -14.66
CA ALA A 183 26.50 4.73 -15.18
C ALA A 183 27.11 3.41 -15.69
N GLU A 184 27.04 2.33 -14.90
CA GLU A 184 27.47 0.97 -15.32
C GLU A 184 26.75 0.52 -16.60
N ALA A 185 25.45 0.82 -16.72
CA ALA A 185 24.67 0.48 -17.90
C ALA A 185 25.08 1.29 -19.14
N ALA A 186 25.39 2.57 -18.96
CA ALA A 186 25.86 3.44 -20.05
C ALA A 186 27.23 2.98 -20.58
N GLU A 187 28.16 2.64 -19.68
CA GLU A 187 29.47 2.08 -20.05
C GLU A 187 29.35 0.72 -20.76
N ALA A 188 28.41 -0.11 -20.33
CA ALA A 188 28.15 -1.42 -20.92
C ALA A 188 27.27 -1.39 -22.19
N GLY A 189 26.91 -0.20 -22.71
CA GLY A 189 26.04 -0.05 -23.88
C GLY A 189 24.63 -0.64 -23.70
N LYS A 190 24.17 -0.78 -22.46
CA LYS A 190 22.88 -1.40 -22.14
C LYS A 190 21.73 -0.40 -22.30
N SER A 191 20.59 -0.88 -22.79
CA SER A 191 19.36 -0.08 -22.83
C SER A 191 18.83 0.25 -21.42
N ASN A 192 18.16 1.39 -21.26
CA ASN A 192 17.50 1.78 -20.00
C ASN A 192 16.49 0.72 -19.50
N ARG A 193 15.81 0.03 -20.43
CA ARG A 193 14.85 -1.03 -20.12
C ARG A 193 15.53 -2.26 -19.51
N SER A 194 16.72 -2.63 -19.98
CA SER A 194 17.52 -3.72 -19.39
C SER A 194 18.13 -3.31 -18.06
N ALA A 195 18.68 -2.09 -17.94
CA ALA A 195 19.26 -1.59 -16.70
C ALA A 195 18.22 -1.55 -15.55
N SER A 196 17.00 -1.11 -15.86
CA SER A 196 15.88 -1.09 -14.90
C SER A 196 15.47 -2.49 -14.45
N ARG A 197 15.49 -3.47 -15.36
CA ARG A 197 15.26 -4.89 -15.03
C ARG A 197 16.36 -5.46 -14.15
N ASP A 198 17.63 -5.18 -14.45
CA ASP A 198 18.77 -5.64 -13.66
C ASP A 198 18.76 -5.03 -12.25
N PHE A 199 18.40 -3.75 -12.12
CA PHE A 199 18.22 -3.08 -10.83
C PHE A 199 17.13 -3.75 -9.98
N ALA A 200 15.98 -4.07 -10.59
CA ALA A 200 14.89 -4.78 -9.92
C ALA A 200 15.24 -6.24 -9.56
N ASN A 201 16.02 -6.91 -10.41
CA ASN A 201 16.30 -8.33 -10.34
C ASN A 201 17.64 -8.70 -9.68
N ARG A 202 18.49 -7.75 -9.25
CA ARG A 202 19.70 -8.02 -8.44
C ARG A 202 19.27 -8.67 -7.09
N LYS A 203 19.02 -9.99 -7.14
CA LYS A 203 19.19 -10.93 -6.04
C LYS A 203 20.67 -11.28 -6.07
N THR A 204 21.40 -10.85 -5.06
CA THR A 204 22.82 -11.19 -4.92
C THR A 204 22.97 -12.72 -4.89
N LYS A 205 23.88 -13.25 -5.72
CA LYS A 205 24.58 -14.52 -5.46
C LYS A 205 25.22 -14.48 -4.08
#